data_AF-A0A9D5XL41-F1
#
_entry.id   AF-A0A9D5XL41-F1
#
_cell.length_a   1.000
_cell.length_b   1.000
_cell.length_c   1.000
_cell.angle_alpha   90.00
_cell.angle_beta   90.00
_cell.angle_gamma   90.00
#
_symmetry.space_group_name_H-M   'P 1'
#
loop_
_entity.id
_entity.type
_entity.pdbx_description
1 polymer ?
#
loop_
_entity_poly.entity_id
_entity_poly.type
_entity_poly.pdbx_seq_one_letter_code
_entity_poly.pdbx_strand_id
1 'polypeptide(L)'
;MYTIFKHSHMLFAVLTLLLSIAYLAMAWKTQPAGKSTLIYVLARIFGGIAALTGLGVTFVGPWQHMMYPYIGLILYVAHGLALGFAKRMAQPQQVGMRRSLLGLQLLLLLALTGLMGAKPF
;
A
#
# COMPACT_ATOMS: atom_id res chain seq x y z
N MET A 1 11.55 -3.60 22.08
CA MET A 1 11.33 -2.60 20.98
C MET A 1 10.85 -3.26 19.69
N TYR A 2 11.51 -4.31 19.22
CA TYR A 2 11.10 -5.08 18.03
C TYR A 2 9.61 -5.50 18.01
N THR A 3 9.09 -6.05 19.11
CA THR A 3 7.69 -6.50 19.21
C THR A 3 6.68 -5.38 18.97
N ILE A 4 6.95 -4.16 19.45
CA ILE A 4 6.07 -3.01 19.26
C ILE A 4 6.03 -2.64 17.77
N PHE A 5 7.19 -2.49 17.14
CA PHE A 5 7.27 -2.22 15.70
C PHE A 5 6.59 -3.29 14.86
N LYS A 6 6.74 -4.58 15.22
CA LYS A 6 6.10 -5.69 14.51
C LYS A 6 4.57 -5.60 14.55
N HIS A 7 3.99 -5.40 15.74
CA HIS A 7 2.52 -5.31 15.87
C HIS A 7 1.97 -4.05 15.23
N SER A 8 2.63 -2.89 15.42
CA SER A 8 2.26 -1.66 14.74
C SER A 8 2.32 -1.80 13.23
N HIS A 9 3.39 -2.39 12.68
CA HIS A 9 3.53 -2.65 11.25
C HIS A 9 2.39 -3.51 10.71
N MET A 10 2.06 -4.63 11.37
CA MET A 10 0.96 -5.49 10.95
C MET A 10 -0.39 -4.75 10.95
N LEU A 11 -0.70 -4.01 12.01
CA LEU A 11 -1.94 -3.23 12.11
C LEU A 11 -2.04 -2.22 10.95
N PHE A 12 -1.00 -1.39 10.76
CA PHE A 12 -1.02 -0.36 9.73
C PHE A 12 -0.97 -0.94 8.31
N ALA A 13 -0.31 -2.07 8.10
CA ALA A 13 -0.34 -2.78 6.82
C ALA A 13 -1.75 -3.27 6.47
N VAL A 14 -2.47 -3.88 7.42
CA VAL A 14 -3.86 -4.32 7.23
C VAL A 14 -4.78 -3.13 6.96
N LEU A 15 -4.67 -2.04 7.74
CA LEU A 15 -5.45 -0.83 7.49
C LEU A 15 -5.19 -0.24 6.11
N THR A 16 -3.93 -0.21 5.68
CA THR A 16 -3.55 0.26 4.33
C THR A 16 -4.19 -0.59 3.23
N LEU A 17 -4.18 -1.91 3.39
CA LEU A 17 -4.81 -2.83 2.44
C LEU A 17 -6.32 -2.58 2.34
N LEU A 18 -7.02 -2.55 3.49
CA LEU A 18 -8.47 -2.32 3.53
C LEU A 18 -8.85 -0.98 2.91
N LEU A 19 -8.13 0.09 3.24
CA LEU A 19 -8.37 1.42 2.68
C LEU A 19 -8.05 1.50 1.20
N SER A 20 -7.04 0.77 0.71
CA SER A 20 -6.70 0.71 -0.71
C SER A 20 -7.77 -0.03 -1.51
N ILE A 21 -8.36 -1.10 -0.96
CA ILE A 21 -9.52 -1.78 -1.55
C ILE A 21 -10.74 -0.85 -1.58
N ALA A 22 -11.03 -0.18 -0.47
CA ALA A 22 -12.14 0.76 -0.39
C ALA A 22 -11.96 1.94 -1.36
N TYR A 23 -10.74 2.46 -1.49
CA TYR A 23 -10.42 3.51 -2.46
C TYR A 23 -10.62 3.03 -3.89
N LEU A 24 -10.10 1.83 -4.23
CA LEU A 24 -10.29 1.22 -5.55
C LEU A 24 -11.78 1.13 -5.90
N ALA A 25 -12.60 0.57 -5.01
CA ALA A 25 -14.04 0.41 -5.25
C ALA A 25 -14.73 1.75 -5.55
N MET A 26 -14.36 2.82 -4.82
CA MET A 26 -14.93 4.15 -5.03
C MET A 26 -14.38 4.90 -6.24
N ALA A 27 -13.12 4.66 -6.60
CA ALA A 27 -12.44 5.30 -7.72
C ALA A 27 -12.61 4.54 -9.05
N TRP A 28 -13.19 3.34 -9.02
CA TRP A 28 -13.42 2.49 -10.20
C TRP A 28 -14.49 3.04 -11.17
N LYS A 29 -15.46 3.76 -10.63
CA LYS A 29 -16.54 4.42 -11.39
C LYS A 29 -15.97 5.44 -12.37
N THR A 30 -16.66 5.74 -13.47
CA THR A 30 -16.23 6.73 -14.49
C THR A 30 -15.92 8.09 -13.86
N GLN A 31 -16.76 8.51 -12.92
CA GLN A 31 -16.48 9.62 -12.02
C GLN A 31 -16.25 9.05 -10.60
N PRO A 32 -15.07 9.26 -9.99
CA PRO A 32 -14.80 8.80 -8.63
C PRO A 32 -15.81 9.36 -7.63
N ALA A 33 -16.19 8.56 -6.63
CA ALA A 33 -17.08 9.05 -5.57
C ALA A 33 -16.44 10.22 -4.79
N GLY A 34 -17.21 11.22 -4.37
CA GLY A 34 -16.66 12.40 -3.66
C GLY A 34 -15.88 12.05 -2.39
N LYS A 35 -16.35 11.06 -1.62
CA LYS A 35 -15.67 10.56 -0.41
C LYS A 35 -14.38 9.77 -0.70
N SER A 36 -14.08 9.44 -1.95
CA SER A 36 -12.86 8.70 -2.33
C SER A 36 -11.58 9.43 -1.95
N THR A 37 -11.59 10.77 -1.93
CA THR A 37 -10.43 11.58 -1.54
C THR A 37 -10.03 11.33 -0.09
N LEU A 38 -10.99 11.24 0.83
CA LEU A 38 -10.70 10.99 2.24
C LEU A 38 -10.05 9.61 2.43
N ILE A 39 -10.61 8.58 1.80
CA ILE A 39 -10.07 7.22 1.90
C ILE A 39 -8.69 7.11 1.26
N TYR A 40 -8.43 7.82 0.17
CA TYR A 40 -7.07 7.96 -0.39
C TYR A 40 -6.08 8.57 0.61
N VAL A 41 -6.47 9.66 1.28
CA VAL A 41 -5.61 10.32 2.27
C VAL A 41 -5.31 9.38 3.44
N LEU A 42 -6.33 8.69 3.97
CA LEU A 42 -6.14 7.71 5.04
C LEU A 42 -5.23 6.56 4.60
N ALA A 43 -5.41 6.03 3.38
CA ALA A 43 -4.54 4.98 2.84
C ALA A 43 -3.08 5.43 2.77
N ARG A 44 -2.82 6.69 2.38
CA ARG A 44 -1.47 7.27 2.34
C ARG A 44 -0.86 7.44 3.72
N ILE A 45 -1.64 7.92 4.69
CA ILE A 45 -1.18 8.14 6.07
C ILE A 45 -0.81 6.79 6.70
N PHE A 46 -1.76 5.84 6.75
CA PHE A 46 -1.50 4.55 7.37
C PHE A 46 -0.48 3.73 6.60
N GLY A 47 -0.44 3.85 5.27
CA GLY A 47 0.62 3.24 4.47
C GLY A 47 1.99 3.79 4.85
N GLY A 48 2.12 5.11 4.98
CA GLY A 48 3.38 5.74 5.38
C GLY A 48 3.85 5.26 6.75
N ILE A 49 2.92 5.16 7.72
CA ILE A 49 3.23 4.62 9.05
C ILE A 49 3.60 3.14 8.97
N ALA A 50 2.92 2.34 8.13
CA ALA A 50 3.27 0.94 7.89
C ALA A 50 4.69 0.81 7.33
N ALA A 51 5.08 1.66 6.39
CA ALA A 51 6.44 1.66 5.83
C ALA A 51 7.49 2.06 6.89
N LEU A 52 7.25 3.12 7.66
CA LEU A 52 8.16 3.54 8.74
C LEU A 52 8.34 2.45 9.81
N THR A 53 7.23 1.84 10.25
CA THR A 53 7.29 0.74 11.21
C THR A 53 7.94 -0.52 10.62
N GLY A 54 7.77 -0.78 9.31
CA GLY A 54 8.45 -1.87 8.59
C GLY A 54 9.96 -1.67 8.47
N LEU A 55 10.41 -0.43 8.23
CA LEU A 55 11.83 -0.07 8.33
C LEU A 55 12.34 -0.27 9.75
N GLY A 56 11.56 0.14 10.76
CA GLY A 56 11.86 -0.15 12.17
C GLY A 56 12.04 -1.65 12.44
N VAL A 57 11.13 -2.50 11.94
CA VAL A 57 11.27 -3.97 12.01
C VAL A 57 12.56 -4.43 11.33
N THR A 58 12.91 -3.85 10.18
CA THR A 58 14.08 -4.24 9.39
C THR A 58 15.40 -3.97 10.10
N PHE A 59 15.55 -2.75 10.65
CA PHE A 59 16.82 -2.30 11.25
C PHE A 59 16.95 -2.62 12.75
N VAL A 60 15.83 -2.78 13.48
CA VAL A 60 15.84 -3.16 14.90
C VAL A 60 15.79 -4.69 15.07
N GLY A 61 15.26 -5.41 14.07
CA GLY A 61 15.20 -6.87 14.05
C GLY A 61 16.37 -7.51 13.29
N PRO A 62 16.40 -8.85 13.20
CA PRO A 62 17.47 -9.60 12.51
C PRO A 62 17.38 -9.56 10.98
N TRP A 63 16.55 -8.68 10.40
CA TRP A 63 16.12 -8.77 9.00
C TRP A 63 16.94 -7.92 8.03
N GLN A 64 17.85 -7.08 8.53
CA GLN A 64 18.66 -6.17 7.71
C GLN A 64 19.48 -6.87 6.63
N HIS A 65 19.90 -8.11 6.86
CA HIS A 65 20.71 -8.86 5.88
C HIS A 65 19.86 -9.68 4.92
N MET A 66 18.53 -9.68 5.08
CA MET A 66 17.62 -10.41 4.20
C MET A 66 17.18 -9.55 3.03
N MET A 67 16.95 -10.15 1.86
CA MET A 67 16.47 -9.43 0.68
C MET A 67 14.99 -9.03 0.78
N TYR A 68 14.18 -9.82 1.49
CA TYR A 68 12.72 -9.65 1.51
C TYR A 68 12.20 -8.27 1.96
N PRO A 69 12.75 -7.62 3.01
CA PRO A 69 12.30 -6.28 3.42
C PRO A 69 12.53 -5.22 2.34
N TYR A 70 13.63 -5.31 1.59
CA TYR A 70 13.95 -4.38 0.51
C TYR A 70 13.05 -4.57 -0.70
N ILE A 71 12.74 -5.82 -1.06
CA ILE A 71 11.74 -6.12 -2.11
C ILE A 71 10.38 -5.56 -1.67
N GLY A 72 9.99 -5.78 -0.41
CA GLY A 72 8.77 -5.20 0.16
C GLY A 72 8.74 -3.67 0.06
N LEU A 73 9.86 -2.99 0.35
CA LEU A 73 9.94 -1.53 0.24
C LEU A 73 9.76 -1.05 -1.21
N ILE A 74 10.37 -1.72 -2.19
CA ILE A 74 10.22 -1.40 -3.61
C ILE A 74 8.76 -1.55 -4.04
N LEU A 75 8.12 -2.69 -3.69
CA LEU A 75 6.70 -2.93 -3.98
C LEU A 75 5.81 -1.88 -3.33
N TYR A 76 6.10 -1.47 -2.10
CA TYR A 76 5.37 -0.43 -1.38
C TYR A 76 5.48 0.93 -2.08
N VAL A 77 6.69 1.32 -2.50
CA VAL A 77 6.91 2.57 -3.25
C VAL A 77 6.16 2.56 -4.58
N ALA A 78 6.26 1.47 -5.35
CA ALA A 78 5.56 1.31 -6.62
C ALA A 78 4.04 1.38 -6.45
N HIS A 79 3.49 0.73 -5.42
CA HIS A 79 2.07 0.85 -5.05
C HIS A 79 1.70 2.31 -4.77
N GLY A 80 2.49 3.02 -3.97
CA GLY A 80 2.24 4.40 -3.59
C GLY A 80 2.26 5.36 -4.78
N LEU A 81 3.17 5.15 -5.74
CA LEU A 81 3.23 5.90 -6.99
C LEU A 81 2.00 5.64 -7.87
N ALA A 82 1.65 4.36 -8.09
CA ALA A 82 0.48 3.99 -8.87
C ALA A 82 -0.81 4.58 -8.29
N LEU A 83 -0.98 4.51 -6.98
CA LEU A 83 -2.12 5.12 -6.27
C LEU A 83 -2.15 6.64 -6.43
N GLY A 84 -1.00 7.31 -6.30
CA GLY A 84 -0.89 8.76 -6.48
C GLY A 84 -1.22 9.23 -7.90
N PHE A 85 -0.74 8.50 -8.91
CA PHE A 85 -1.08 8.77 -10.31
C PHE A 85 -2.56 8.51 -10.61
N ALA A 86 -3.13 7.41 -10.11
CA ALA A 86 -4.55 7.11 -10.24
C ALA A 86 -5.43 8.23 -9.67
N LYS A 87 -5.03 8.82 -8.53
CA LYS A 87 -5.77 9.94 -7.91
C LYS A 87 -5.76 11.21 -8.76
N ARG A 88 -4.68 11.48 -9.48
CA ARG A 88 -4.57 12.66 -10.38
C ARG A 88 -5.40 12.49 -11.65
N MET A 89 -5.67 11.25 -12.06
CA MET A 89 -6.47 10.93 -13.25
C MET A 89 -7.98 10.93 -12.97
N ALA A 90 -8.54 12.07 -12.58
CA ALA A 90 -9.96 12.20 -12.23
C ALA A 90 -10.88 12.39 -13.46
N GLN A 91 -10.32 12.73 -14.61
CA GLN A 91 -11.08 13.08 -15.81
C GLN A 91 -11.72 11.84 -16.48
N PRO A 92 -12.94 11.96 -17.05
CA PRO A 92 -13.62 10.85 -17.73
C PRO A 92 -12.83 10.23 -18.90
N GLN A 93 -12.02 11.02 -19.61
CA GLN A 93 -11.22 10.53 -20.74
C GLN A 93 -10.08 9.58 -20.31
N GLN A 94 -9.70 9.61 -19.02
CA GLN A 94 -8.56 8.87 -18.48
C GLN A 94 -8.96 7.62 -17.68
N VAL A 95 -10.23 7.20 -17.77
CA VAL A 95 -10.77 6.11 -16.95
C VAL A 95 -10.02 4.79 -17.13
N GLY A 96 -9.64 4.46 -18.37
CA GLY A 96 -8.86 3.25 -18.66
C GLY A 96 -7.53 3.25 -17.90
N MET A 97 -6.74 4.32 -18.05
CA MET A 97 -5.45 4.46 -17.37
C MET A 97 -5.61 4.48 -15.84
N ARG A 98 -6.61 5.19 -15.31
CA ARG A 98 -6.90 5.19 -13.86
C ARG A 98 -7.17 3.77 -13.37
N ARG A 99 -8.01 3.00 -14.05
CA ARG A 99 -8.33 1.62 -13.67
C ARG A 99 -7.11 0.70 -13.72
N SER A 100 -6.25 0.85 -14.72
CA SER A 100 -4.99 0.11 -14.80
C SER A 100 -4.08 0.41 -13.62
N LEU A 101 -3.92 1.69 -13.24
CA LEU A 101 -3.14 2.09 -12.08
C LEU A 101 -3.76 1.61 -10.75
N LEU A 102 -5.09 1.63 -10.63
CA LEU A 102 -5.81 1.08 -9.48
C LEU A 102 -5.65 -0.45 -9.38
N GLY A 103 -5.66 -1.15 -10.50
CA GLY A 103 -5.38 -2.59 -10.55
C GLY A 103 -3.94 -2.88 -10.15
N LEU A 104 -2.98 -2.16 -10.73
CA LEU A 104 -1.56 -2.29 -10.43
C LEU A 104 -1.26 -2.05 -8.96
N GLN A 105 -1.78 -0.97 -8.37
CA GLN A 105 -1.54 -0.67 -6.95
C GLN A 105 -2.08 -1.77 -6.02
N LEU A 106 -3.21 -2.41 -6.37
CA LEU A 106 -3.78 -3.51 -5.57
C LEU A 106 -2.95 -4.78 -5.74
N LEU A 107 -2.56 -5.12 -6.97
CA LEU A 107 -1.70 -6.27 -7.26
C LEU A 107 -0.37 -6.16 -6.50
N LEU A 108 0.24 -4.97 -6.45
CA LEU A 108 1.48 -4.74 -5.71
C LEU A 108 1.30 -4.92 -4.20
N LEU A 109 0.19 -4.46 -3.62
CA LEU A 109 -0.11 -4.70 -2.20
C LEU A 109 -0.36 -6.17 -1.89
N LEU A 110 -1.06 -6.88 -2.76
CA LEU A 110 -1.29 -8.32 -2.62
C LEU A 110 0.01 -9.10 -2.73
N ALA A 111 0.87 -8.76 -3.70
CA ALA A 111 2.21 -9.34 -3.83
C ALA A 111 3.06 -9.08 -2.58
N LEU A 112 3.00 -7.87 -2.03
CA LEU A 112 3.69 -7.53 -0.78
C LEU A 112 3.16 -8.36 0.39
N THR A 113 1.85 -8.55 0.49
CA THR A 113 1.21 -9.35 1.53
C THR A 113 1.59 -10.83 1.40
N GLY A 114 1.56 -11.38 0.18
CA GLY A 114 1.97 -12.75 -0.10
C GLY A 114 3.45 -12.98 0.17
N LEU A 115 4.32 -12.04 -0.22
CA LEU A 115 5.76 -12.10 0.04
C LEU A 115 6.07 -12.08 1.55
N MET A 116 5.25 -11.41 2.36
CA MET A 116 5.39 -11.41 3.82
C MET A 116 4.83 -12.68 4.47
N GLY A 117 3.78 -13.27 3.92
CA GLY A 117 3.19 -14.52 4.41
C GLY A 117 3.97 -15.78 4.02
N ALA A 118 4.68 -15.76 2.88
CA ALA A 118 5.41 -16.91 2.35
C ALA A 118 6.87 -17.00 2.84
N LYS A 119 7.33 -16.11 3.72
CA LYS A 119 8.70 -16.16 4.23
C LYS A 119 8.90 -17.43 5.07
N PRO A 120 9.89 -18.28 4.75
CA PRO A 120 10.33 -19.30 5.68
C PRO A 120 10.97 -18.60 6.89
N PHE A 121 10.58 -19.01 8.10
CA PHE A 121 11.12 -18.48 9.35
C PHE A 121 12.58 -18.86 9.55
#